data_AF-A0A7X7R108-F1
#
_entry.id   AF-A0A7X7R108-F1
#
_cell.length_a   1.000
_cell.length_b   1.000
_cell.length_c   1.000
_cell.angle_alpha   90.00
_cell.angle_beta   90.00
_cell.angle_gamma   90.00
#
_symmetry.space_group_name_H-M   'P 1'
#
loop_
_entity.id
_entity.type
_entity.pdbx_description
1 polymer ?
#
loop_
_entity_poly.entity_id
_entity_poly.type
_entity_poly.pdbx_seq_one_letter_code
_entity_poly.pdbx_strand_id
1 'polypeptide(L)'
;AAELLNQKADSMGFDAISMGGVLSWLMDCLDRGLIEPQELGVSQKPCFNPEGFDIVNDSMHNAVLGMALIDEMVKPDGLINLKEGARKYARQIARKKGKEVIDCFLYVSFARHGWMVPNQYWTPGALSPMAIMGKYYMNYGKVFIPPRELGRENAKRMIAELSLDNLGMCRFHRAWAEDMIPEIIDKLFGNKDKFLDTLKLTASRINSRNASIFWESALNIDFVYSFLKKQKDEGNNHPELEHWLNRFDSDKHNAALDFWYDIHKGIHESLSEFPV
;
A
#
# COMPACT_ATOMS: atom_id res chain seq x y z
N ALA A 1 -3.67 -17.52 -16.89
CA ALA A 1 -2.86 -16.29 -17.03
C ALA A 1 -2.27 -15.85 -15.69
N ALA A 2 -3.10 -15.42 -14.72
CA ALA A 2 -2.62 -14.93 -13.42
C ALA A 2 -1.77 -15.94 -12.64
N GLU A 3 -2.18 -17.22 -12.58
CA GLU A 3 -1.41 -18.28 -11.90
C GLU A 3 0.00 -18.45 -12.49
N LEU A 4 0.12 -18.41 -13.82
CA LEU A 4 1.40 -18.53 -14.52
C LEU A 4 2.33 -17.34 -14.19
N LEU A 5 1.79 -16.13 -14.22
CA LEU A 5 2.56 -14.93 -13.86
C LEU A 5 2.97 -14.93 -12.39
N ASN A 6 2.06 -15.35 -11.49
CA ASN A 6 2.36 -15.46 -10.08
C ASN A 6 3.44 -16.51 -9.82
N GLN A 7 3.34 -17.69 -10.44
CA GLN A 7 4.36 -18.73 -10.35
C GLN A 7 5.72 -18.23 -10.81
N LYS A 8 5.78 -17.41 -11.89
CA LYS A 8 7.02 -16.77 -12.34
C LYS A 8 7.58 -15.84 -11.26
N ALA A 9 6.77 -14.93 -10.72
CA ALA A 9 7.20 -14.01 -9.67
C ALA A 9 7.71 -14.75 -8.42
N ASP A 10 6.97 -15.76 -7.97
CA ASP A 10 7.32 -16.60 -6.82
C ASP A 10 8.63 -17.36 -7.07
N SER A 11 8.81 -17.96 -8.25
CA SER A 11 10.02 -18.70 -8.61
C SER A 11 11.29 -17.83 -8.64
N MET A 12 11.13 -16.52 -8.82
CA MET A 12 12.21 -15.53 -8.82
C MET A 12 12.37 -14.86 -7.44
N GLY A 13 11.58 -15.26 -6.44
CA GLY A 13 11.68 -14.76 -5.06
C GLY A 13 11.13 -13.34 -4.87
N PHE A 14 10.22 -12.89 -5.73
CA PHE A 14 9.56 -11.60 -5.55
C PHE A 14 8.33 -11.70 -4.64
N ASP A 15 8.08 -10.65 -3.87
CA ASP A 15 6.77 -10.45 -3.23
C ASP A 15 5.71 -10.22 -4.30
N ALA A 16 4.69 -11.08 -4.35
CA ALA A 16 3.66 -11.06 -5.39
C ALA A 16 2.88 -9.74 -5.44
N ILE A 17 2.65 -9.08 -4.29
CA ILE A 17 1.93 -7.79 -4.24
C ILE A 17 2.79 -6.69 -4.85
N SER A 18 4.04 -6.55 -4.37
CA SER A 18 4.98 -5.56 -4.88
C SER A 18 5.27 -5.77 -6.36
N MET A 19 5.47 -7.02 -6.78
CA MET A 19 5.69 -7.32 -8.20
C MET A 19 4.46 -7.00 -9.04
N GLY A 20 3.26 -7.37 -8.59
CA GLY A 20 2.02 -7.02 -9.27
C GLY A 20 1.86 -5.51 -9.48
N GLY A 21 2.13 -4.71 -8.44
CA GLY A 21 2.07 -3.24 -8.56
C GLY A 21 3.14 -2.65 -9.47
N VAL A 22 4.37 -3.19 -9.45
CA VAL A 22 5.44 -2.75 -10.36
C VAL A 22 5.13 -3.10 -11.82
N LEU A 23 4.64 -4.32 -12.08
CA LEU A 23 4.25 -4.73 -13.43
C LEU A 23 3.07 -3.91 -13.94
N SER A 24 2.04 -3.69 -13.10
CA SER A 24 0.91 -2.84 -13.46
C SER A 24 1.36 -1.43 -13.81
N TRP A 25 2.28 -0.85 -13.04
CA TRP A 25 2.85 0.47 -13.32
C TRP A 25 3.62 0.53 -14.64
N LEU A 26 4.49 -0.44 -14.91
CA LEU A 26 5.26 -0.49 -16.15
C LEU A 26 4.35 -0.69 -17.37
N MET A 27 3.34 -1.54 -17.24
CA MET A 27 2.36 -1.75 -18.31
C MET A 27 1.51 -0.49 -18.54
N ASP A 28 1.09 0.23 -17.49
CA ASP A 28 0.38 1.50 -17.66
C ASP A 28 1.24 2.56 -18.37
N CYS A 29 2.55 2.59 -18.07
CA CYS A 29 3.50 3.43 -18.82
C CYS A 29 3.60 3.05 -20.31
N LEU A 30 3.58 1.75 -20.63
CA LEU A 30 3.64 1.25 -22.02
C LEU A 30 2.35 1.57 -22.78
N ASP A 31 1.20 1.36 -22.15
CA ASP A 31 -0.12 1.63 -22.71
C ASP A 31 -0.28 3.11 -23.06
N ARG A 32 0.10 3.98 -22.12
CA ARG A 32 0.04 5.45 -22.26
C ARG A 32 1.16 6.05 -23.12
N GLY A 33 2.10 5.23 -23.61
CA GLY A 33 3.24 5.68 -24.41
C GLY A 33 4.23 6.56 -23.64
N LEU A 34 4.27 6.46 -22.31
CA LEU A 34 5.25 7.17 -21.48
C LEU A 34 6.64 6.50 -21.57
N ILE A 35 6.66 5.18 -21.74
CA ILE A 35 7.87 4.38 -21.95
C ILE A 35 7.64 3.52 -23.20
N GLU A 36 8.63 3.42 -24.08
CA GLU A 36 8.55 2.53 -25.24
C GLU A 36 8.99 1.10 -24.88
N PRO A 37 8.42 0.06 -25.52
CA PRO A 37 8.75 -1.34 -25.21
C PRO A 37 10.26 -1.64 -25.17
N GLN A 38 11.01 -1.09 -26.13
CA GLN A 38 12.45 -1.33 -26.27
C GLN A 38 13.26 -0.76 -25.10
N GLU A 39 12.74 0.26 -24.40
CA GLU A 39 13.40 0.84 -23.22
C GLU A 39 13.31 -0.09 -22.00
N LEU A 40 12.35 -1.01 -22.01
CA LEU A 40 12.16 -2.04 -20.97
C LEU A 40 12.63 -3.43 -21.41
N GLY A 41 13.16 -3.57 -22.63
CA GLY A 41 13.65 -4.85 -23.15
C GLY A 41 12.55 -5.78 -23.67
N VAL A 42 11.36 -5.25 -23.91
CA VAL A 42 10.19 -6.01 -24.41
C VAL A 42 9.77 -5.51 -25.80
N SER A 43 8.93 -6.28 -26.49
CA SER A 43 8.51 -6.00 -27.87
C SER A 43 7.03 -5.67 -28.02
N GLN A 44 6.26 -5.75 -26.93
CA GLN A 44 4.80 -5.67 -26.95
C GLN A 44 4.30 -4.60 -25.98
N LYS A 45 3.08 -4.12 -26.22
CA LYS A 45 2.29 -3.30 -25.30
C LYS A 45 1.19 -4.15 -24.65
N PRO A 46 0.71 -3.79 -23.44
CA PRO A 46 -0.41 -4.51 -22.84
C PRO A 46 -1.70 -4.30 -23.64
N CYS A 47 -2.66 -5.19 -23.43
CA CYS A 47 -4.06 -5.02 -23.85
C CYS A 47 -4.87 -4.58 -22.62
N PHE A 48 -5.33 -3.32 -22.56
CA PHE A 48 -6.16 -2.82 -21.45
C PHE A 48 -7.53 -2.28 -21.86
N ASN A 49 -7.80 -2.15 -23.17
CA ASN A 49 -9.09 -1.65 -23.63
C ASN A 49 -10.22 -2.61 -23.19
N PRO A 50 -11.18 -2.16 -22.36
CA PRO A 50 -12.30 -3.01 -21.95
C PRO A 50 -13.26 -3.31 -23.10
N GLU A 51 -13.33 -2.44 -24.11
CA GLU A 51 -14.16 -2.66 -25.28
C GLU A 51 -13.53 -3.74 -26.16
N GLY A 52 -14.21 -4.89 -26.27
CA GLY A 52 -13.74 -6.03 -27.05
C GLY A 52 -12.64 -6.85 -26.39
N PHE A 53 -12.39 -6.67 -25.08
CA PHE A 53 -11.37 -7.43 -24.34
C PHE A 53 -11.63 -8.94 -24.38
N ASP A 54 -10.70 -9.71 -24.94
CA ASP A 54 -10.73 -11.16 -24.91
C ASP A 54 -10.16 -11.65 -23.58
N ILE A 55 -11.06 -12.03 -22.67
CA ILE A 55 -10.73 -12.47 -21.31
C ILE A 55 -9.64 -13.55 -21.30
N VAL A 56 -9.59 -14.44 -22.28
CA VAL A 56 -8.60 -15.53 -22.30
C VAL A 56 -7.31 -15.08 -22.98
N ASN A 57 -7.41 -14.58 -24.20
CA ASN A 57 -6.24 -14.29 -25.02
C ASN A 57 -5.52 -13.03 -24.56
N ASP A 58 -6.23 -11.94 -24.26
CA ASP A 58 -5.62 -10.69 -23.80
C ASP A 58 -5.05 -10.81 -22.39
N SER A 59 -5.70 -11.57 -21.51
CA SER A 59 -5.13 -11.88 -20.19
C SER A 59 -3.85 -12.70 -20.31
N MET A 60 -3.79 -13.67 -21.23
CA MET A 60 -2.58 -14.45 -21.46
C MET A 60 -1.47 -13.61 -22.07
N HIS A 61 -1.81 -12.74 -23.04
CA HIS A 61 -0.89 -11.77 -23.63
C HIS A 61 -0.25 -10.87 -22.56
N ASN A 62 -1.07 -10.28 -21.69
CA ASN A 62 -0.57 -9.45 -20.58
C ASN A 62 0.29 -10.26 -19.59
N ALA A 63 -0.06 -11.51 -19.31
CA ALA A 63 0.77 -12.37 -18.46
C ALA A 63 2.13 -12.68 -19.11
N VAL A 64 2.18 -12.94 -20.42
CA VAL A 64 3.43 -13.14 -21.17
C VAL A 64 4.30 -11.89 -21.14
N LEU A 65 3.72 -10.71 -21.36
CA LEU A 65 4.42 -9.44 -21.21
C LEU A 65 4.96 -9.26 -19.78
N GLY A 66 4.16 -9.58 -18.76
CA GLY A 66 4.57 -9.51 -17.36
C GLY A 66 5.75 -10.42 -17.04
N MET A 67 5.77 -11.65 -17.57
CA MET A 67 6.90 -12.55 -17.42
C MET A 67 8.17 -12.02 -18.10
N ALA A 68 8.04 -11.44 -19.30
CA ALA A 68 9.16 -10.84 -20.01
C ALA A 68 9.74 -9.65 -19.23
N LEU A 69 8.89 -8.81 -18.63
CA LEU A 69 9.34 -7.72 -17.74
C LEU A 69 10.06 -8.27 -16.50
N ILE A 70 9.58 -9.36 -15.89
CA ILE A 70 10.29 -10.02 -14.78
C ILE A 70 11.68 -10.51 -15.23
N ASP A 71 11.78 -11.11 -16.41
CA ASP A 71 13.07 -11.59 -16.94
C ASP A 71 14.07 -10.43 -17.13
N GLU A 72 13.59 -9.27 -17.59
CA GLU A 72 14.38 -8.04 -17.70
C GLU A 72 14.80 -7.45 -16.35
N MET A 73 14.09 -7.77 -15.26
CA MET A 73 14.47 -7.36 -13.90
C MET A 73 15.57 -8.24 -13.30
N VAL A 74 15.60 -9.52 -13.65
CA VAL A 74 16.46 -10.53 -13.01
C VAL A 74 17.76 -10.76 -13.78
N LYS A 75 17.73 -10.66 -15.11
CA LYS A 75 18.93 -10.95 -15.91
C LYS A 75 20.06 -9.92 -15.65
N PRO A 76 21.34 -10.33 -15.65
CA PRO A 76 22.47 -9.44 -15.30
C PRO A 76 22.53 -8.13 -16.10
N ASP A 77 22.27 -8.21 -17.40
CA ASP A 77 22.26 -7.08 -18.34
C ASP A 77 20.83 -6.61 -18.67
N GLY A 78 19.94 -6.73 -17.68
CA GLY A 78 18.54 -6.31 -17.74
C GLY A 78 18.37 -4.81 -17.94
N LEU A 79 17.37 -4.41 -18.73
CA LEU A 79 17.04 -2.98 -18.89
C LEU A 79 16.23 -2.42 -17.70
N ILE A 80 15.72 -3.30 -16.82
CA ILE A 80 14.95 -2.91 -15.63
C ILE A 80 15.79 -3.14 -14.37
N ASN A 81 16.40 -2.09 -13.84
CA ASN A 81 17.27 -2.19 -12.66
C ASN A 81 16.53 -1.79 -11.37
N LEU A 82 16.11 -2.81 -10.61
CA LEU A 82 15.42 -2.63 -9.32
C LEU A 82 16.32 -2.80 -8.09
N LYS A 83 17.66 -2.81 -8.23
CA LYS A 83 18.60 -3.03 -7.10
C LYS A 83 18.41 -2.05 -5.93
N GLU A 84 17.90 -0.86 -6.23
CA GLU A 84 17.63 0.20 -5.26
C GLU A 84 16.12 0.42 -5.01
N GLY A 85 15.28 -0.48 -5.51
CA GLY A 85 13.83 -0.42 -5.38
C GLY A 85 13.11 0.32 -6.51
N ALA A 86 11.84 -0.06 -6.73
CA ALA A 86 11.00 0.46 -7.81
C ALA A 86 10.74 1.96 -7.68
N ARG A 87 10.58 2.50 -6.47
CA ARG A 87 10.43 3.95 -6.25
C ARG A 87 11.63 4.75 -6.78
N LYS A 88 12.86 4.28 -6.53
CA LYS A 88 14.06 4.97 -7.02
C LYS A 88 14.18 4.86 -8.54
N TYR A 89 13.88 3.69 -9.08
CA TYR A 89 13.83 3.44 -10.53
C TYR A 89 12.81 4.36 -11.22
N ALA A 90 11.58 4.43 -10.72
CA ALA A 90 10.53 5.33 -11.21
C ALA A 90 10.99 6.81 -11.19
N ARG A 91 11.64 7.26 -10.12
CA ARG A 91 12.21 8.62 -10.03
C ARG A 91 13.33 8.89 -11.04
N GLN A 92 14.13 7.88 -11.39
CA GLN A 92 15.16 8.03 -12.41
C GLN A 92 14.55 8.21 -13.80
N ILE A 93 13.51 7.43 -14.11
CA ILE A 93 12.79 7.54 -15.39
C ILE A 93 12.04 8.88 -15.47
N ALA A 94 11.31 9.24 -14.41
CA ALA A 94 10.51 10.47 -14.39
C ALA A 94 11.35 11.75 -14.54
N ARG A 95 12.60 11.77 -14.05
CA ARG A 95 13.53 12.89 -14.30
C ARG A 95 13.87 13.11 -15.77
N LYS A 96 13.77 12.05 -16.59
CA LYS A 96 14.07 12.10 -18.02
C LYS A 96 12.81 12.32 -18.86
N LYS A 97 11.68 11.78 -18.43
CA LYS A 97 10.46 11.65 -19.25
C LYS A 97 9.24 12.41 -18.73
N GLY A 98 9.27 12.93 -17.51
CA GLY A 98 8.16 13.65 -16.91
C GLY A 98 7.60 12.98 -15.65
N LYS A 99 6.87 13.76 -14.85
CA LYS A 99 6.29 13.30 -13.57
C LYS A 99 5.20 12.26 -13.79
N GLU A 100 4.57 12.26 -14.96
CA GLU A 100 3.51 11.36 -15.40
C GLU A 100 3.88 9.88 -15.24
N VAL A 101 5.17 9.54 -15.36
CA VAL A 101 5.69 8.19 -15.12
C VAL A 101 5.53 7.77 -13.66
N ILE A 102 5.74 8.66 -12.68
CA ILE A 102 5.48 8.34 -11.27
C ILE A 102 4.00 8.38 -10.96
N ASP A 103 3.26 9.27 -11.62
CA ASP A 103 1.86 9.53 -11.30
C ASP A 103 0.92 8.36 -11.63
N CYS A 104 1.38 7.36 -12.39
CA CYS A 104 0.70 6.07 -12.57
C CYS A 104 1.19 4.94 -11.65
N PHE A 105 2.18 5.18 -10.78
CA PHE A 105 2.66 4.16 -9.84
C PHE A 105 1.91 4.27 -8.52
N LEU A 106 1.18 3.22 -8.11
CA LEU A 106 0.54 3.15 -6.79
C LEU A 106 1.51 2.57 -5.75
N TYR A 107 2.02 3.41 -4.84
CA TYR A 107 2.92 2.98 -3.78
C TYR A 107 2.93 3.93 -2.59
N VAL A 108 3.21 3.43 -1.39
CA VAL A 108 3.51 4.26 -0.21
C VAL A 108 5.02 4.49 -0.12
N SER A 109 5.40 5.66 0.39
CA SER A 109 6.80 6.10 0.48
C SER A 109 7.28 6.19 1.92
N PHE A 110 8.51 5.74 2.17
CA PHE A 110 9.11 5.75 3.49
C PHE A 110 10.57 6.22 3.42
N ALA A 111 10.90 7.28 4.14
CA ALA A 111 12.23 7.89 4.17
C ALA A 111 12.80 8.11 2.75
N ARG A 112 14.11 7.94 2.58
CA ARG A 112 14.82 8.27 1.32
C ARG A 112 14.52 7.31 0.16
N HIS A 113 14.44 6.01 0.44
CA HIS A 113 14.33 4.97 -0.60
C HIS A 113 13.20 3.97 -0.35
N GLY A 114 12.69 3.89 0.88
CA GLY A 114 11.65 2.93 1.25
C GLY A 114 10.39 3.17 0.43
N TRP A 115 9.78 2.05 0.03
CA TRP A 115 8.57 2.01 -0.76
C TRP A 115 7.85 0.70 -0.52
N MET A 116 6.56 0.67 -0.85
CA MET A 116 5.76 -0.55 -0.84
C MET A 116 4.54 -0.36 -1.72
N VAL A 117 4.15 -1.39 -2.46
CA VAL A 117 2.82 -1.41 -3.08
C VAL A 117 1.81 -1.72 -1.97
N PRO A 118 0.72 -0.95 -1.84
CA PRO A 118 -0.32 -1.27 -0.86
C PRO A 118 -0.92 -2.64 -1.14
N ASN A 119 -1.45 -3.29 -0.11
CA ASN A 119 -2.19 -4.53 -0.29
C ASN A 119 -3.45 -4.31 -1.15
N GLN A 120 -4.08 -5.41 -1.56
CA GLN A 120 -5.18 -5.44 -2.54
C GLN A 120 -6.50 -4.78 -2.06
N TYR A 121 -6.53 -4.26 -0.83
CA TYR A 121 -7.74 -3.69 -0.25
C TYR A 121 -7.91 -2.24 -0.71
N TRP A 122 -9.02 -1.97 -1.39
CA TRP A 122 -9.37 -0.62 -1.81
C TRP A 122 -9.98 0.16 -0.65
N THR A 123 -9.12 0.76 0.18
CA THR A 123 -9.48 1.51 1.38
C THR A 123 -8.37 2.50 1.76
N PRO A 124 -8.67 3.70 2.29
CA PRO A 124 -7.64 4.71 2.61
C PRO A 124 -6.63 4.24 3.65
N GLY A 125 -7.00 3.25 4.48
CA GLY A 125 -6.09 2.60 5.40
C GLY A 125 -4.83 2.04 4.74
N ALA A 126 -4.95 1.46 3.55
CA ALA A 126 -3.82 0.87 2.80
C ALA A 126 -2.79 1.91 2.32
N LEU A 127 -3.16 3.20 2.32
CA LEU A 127 -2.28 4.33 2.00
C LEU A 127 -1.99 5.24 3.22
N SER A 128 -2.38 4.79 4.41
CA SER A 128 -2.15 5.54 5.65
C SER A 128 -0.66 5.64 5.99
N PRO A 129 -0.23 6.69 6.72
CA PRO A 129 1.18 6.87 7.07
C PRO A 129 1.57 6.08 8.32
N MET A 130 1.42 4.75 8.29
CA MET A 130 1.95 3.90 9.35
C MET A 130 3.43 3.60 9.14
N ALA A 131 4.16 3.41 10.24
CA ALA A 131 5.59 3.14 10.22
C ALA A 131 5.99 1.87 9.45
N ILE A 132 5.12 0.85 9.43
CA ILE A 132 5.37 -0.46 8.78
C ILE A 132 4.09 -0.94 8.10
N MET A 133 3.90 -0.57 6.83
CA MET A 133 2.67 -0.91 6.09
C MET A 133 2.53 -2.40 5.73
N GLY A 134 3.64 -3.13 5.57
CA GLY A 134 3.65 -4.54 5.13
C GLY A 134 3.20 -5.52 6.21
N LYS A 135 2.95 -5.02 7.42
CA LYS A 135 2.50 -5.80 8.59
C LYS A 135 1.02 -5.62 8.90
N TYR A 136 0.26 -4.98 8.00
CA TYR A 136 -1.18 -4.76 8.19
C TYR A 136 -1.52 -3.98 9.46
N TYR A 137 -0.63 -3.09 9.89
CA TYR A 137 -0.80 -2.20 11.05
C TYR A 137 -1.79 -1.05 10.78
N MET A 138 -2.78 -1.28 9.93
CA MET A 138 -3.80 -0.32 9.51
C MET A 138 -5.16 -1.00 9.44
N ASN A 139 -6.21 -0.22 9.60
CA ASN A 139 -7.57 -0.64 9.31
C ASN A 139 -7.73 -0.77 7.80
N TYR A 140 -8.15 -1.95 7.32
CA TYR A 140 -8.40 -2.20 5.90
C TYR A 140 -9.86 -2.57 5.63
N GLY A 141 -10.76 -2.11 6.51
CA GLY A 141 -12.20 -2.25 6.36
C GLY A 141 -12.73 -1.49 5.14
N LYS A 142 -13.90 -1.92 4.68
CA LYS A 142 -14.59 -1.36 3.50
C LYS A 142 -15.52 -0.18 3.83
N VAL A 143 -15.61 0.22 5.09
CA VAL A 143 -16.47 1.32 5.53
C VAL A 143 -15.69 2.61 5.60
N PHE A 144 -16.33 3.73 5.26
CA PHE A 144 -15.75 5.05 5.49
C PHE A 144 -15.53 5.30 6.98
N ILE A 145 -14.32 5.77 7.32
CA ILE A 145 -13.94 6.27 8.63
C ILE A 145 -13.32 7.65 8.42
N PRO A 146 -13.75 8.71 9.13
CA PRO A 146 -13.12 10.02 9.03
C PRO A 146 -11.60 9.93 9.27
N PRO A 147 -10.77 10.69 8.55
CA PRO A 147 -9.32 10.44 8.48
C PRO A 147 -8.63 10.47 9.84
N ARG A 148 -8.98 11.42 10.73
CA ARG A 148 -8.42 11.46 12.07
C ARG A 148 -8.79 10.24 12.91
N GLU A 149 -10.02 9.74 12.79
CA GLU A 149 -10.44 8.51 13.47
C GLU A 149 -9.80 7.27 12.84
N LEU A 150 -9.65 7.24 11.51
CA LEU A 150 -8.92 6.19 10.80
C LEU A 150 -7.49 6.08 11.34
N GLY A 151 -6.83 7.21 11.62
CA GLY A 151 -5.52 7.21 12.26
C GLY A 151 -5.50 6.52 13.64
N ARG A 152 -6.53 6.75 14.46
CA ARG A 152 -6.67 6.09 15.77
C ARG A 152 -6.95 4.60 15.63
N GLU A 153 -7.79 4.22 14.67
CA GLU A 153 -8.07 2.82 14.36
C GLU A 153 -6.82 2.08 13.84
N ASN A 154 -6.01 2.73 13.00
CA ASN A 154 -4.75 2.18 12.56
C ASN A 154 -3.80 1.92 13.74
N ALA A 155 -3.69 2.88 14.67
CA ALA A 155 -2.89 2.72 15.88
C ALA A 155 -3.36 1.54 16.77
N LYS A 156 -4.68 1.39 16.97
CA LYS A 156 -5.26 0.24 17.69
C LYS A 156 -4.92 -1.08 17.00
N ARG A 157 -4.96 -1.13 15.66
CA ARG A 157 -4.58 -2.32 14.89
C ARG A 157 -3.10 -2.61 14.96
N MET A 158 -2.24 -1.60 14.87
CA MET A 158 -0.80 -1.78 15.06
C MET A 158 -0.48 -2.49 16.38
N ILE A 159 -1.06 -2.06 17.50
CA ILE A 159 -0.79 -2.66 18.82
C ILE A 159 -1.23 -4.13 18.87
N ALA A 160 -2.42 -4.43 18.34
CA ALA A 160 -2.95 -5.79 18.34
C ALA A 160 -2.14 -6.72 17.42
N GLU A 161 -1.83 -6.29 16.21
CA GLU A 161 -1.04 -7.07 15.25
C GLU A 161 0.41 -7.25 15.72
N LEU A 162 0.98 -6.26 16.42
CA LEU A 162 2.29 -6.37 17.04
C LEU A 162 2.34 -7.48 18.10
N SER A 163 1.23 -7.74 18.81
CA SER A 163 1.15 -8.87 19.75
C SER A 163 1.26 -10.22 19.05
N LEU A 164 0.60 -10.37 17.89
CA LEU A 164 0.63 -11.57 17.08
C LEU A 164 2.03 -11.78 16.48
N ASP A 165 2.59 -10.72 15.89
CA ASP A 165 3.94 -10.72 15.30
C ASP A 165 5.01 -11.10 16.32
N ASN A 166 4.97 -10.52 17.52
CA ASN A 166 5.97 -10.76 18.55
C ASN A 166 5.97 -12.19 19.09
N LEU A 167 4.82 -12.88 19.03
CA LEU A 167 4.69 -14.27 19.49
C LEU A 167 4.68 -15.28 18.34
N GLY A 168 4.90 -14.83 17.10
CA GLY A 168 4.89 -15.69 15.93
C GLY A 168 3.54 -16.34 15.65
N MET A 169 2.45 -15.76 16.14
CA MET A 169 1.10 -16.28 15.90
C MET A 169 0.67 -15.93 14.49
N CYS A 170 0.18 -16.92 13.74
CA CYS A 170 -0.32 -16.65 12.39
C CYS A 170 -1.48 -15.64 12.45
N ARG A 171 -1.38 -14.59 11.63
CA ARG A 171 -2.39 -13.53 11.51
C ARG A 171 -3.80 -14.04 11.20
N PHE A 172 -3.95 -15.19 10.56
CA PHE A 172 -5.27 -15.78 10.31
C PHE A 172 -6.02 -16.19 11.58
N HIS A 173 -5.35 -16.17 12.73
CA HIS A 173 -5.94 -16.36 14.05
C HIS A 173 -6.30 -15.06 14.78
N ARG A 174 -6.20 -13.90 14.10
CA ARG A 174 -6.61 -12.60 14.63
C ARG A 174 -8.04 -12.62 15.20
N ALA A 175 -8.38 -11.58 15.96
CA ALA A 175 -9.54 -11.51 16.85
C ALA A 175 -9.43 -12.46 18.04
N TRP A 176 -9.53 -13.78 17.84
CA TRP A 176 -9.54 -14.69 19.00
C TRP A 176 -8.15 -14.87 19.63
N ALA A 177 -7.07 -14.88 18.84
CA ALA A 177 -5.73 -14.98 19.39
C ALA A 177 -5.30 -13.68 20.12
N GLU A 178 -5.85 -12.53 19.73
CA GLU A 178 -5.58 -11.24 20.41
C GLU A 178 -6.02 -11.29 21.88
N ASP A 179 -7.14 -11.97 22.17
CA ASP A 179 -7.65 -12.17 23.54
C ASP A 179 -6.87 -13.25 24.31
N MET A 180 -6.42 -14.30 23.62
CA MET A 180 -5.72 -15.43 24.24
C MET A 180 -4.26 -15.15 24.54
N ILE A 181 -3.57 -14.34 23.72
CA ILE A 181 -2.14 -14.08 23.85
C ILE A 181 -1.77 -13.55 25.25
N PRO A 182 -2.45 -12.54 25.82
CA PRO A 182 -2.13 -12.06 27.16
C PRO A 182 -2.31 -13.15 28.23
N GLU A 183 -3.32 -14.00 28.11
CA GLU A 183 -3.55 -15.14 29.01
C GLU A 183 -2.45 -16.20 28.89
N ILE A 184 -2.00 -16.50 27.67
CA ILE A 184 -0.89 -17.44 27.43
C ILE A 184 0.39 -16.93 28.10
N ILE A 185 0.71 -15.64 27.94
CA ILE A 185 1.87 -15.02 28.58
C ILE A 185 1.74 -15.04 30.10
N ASP A 186 0.54 -14.84 30.64
CA ASP A 186 0.31 -14.95 32.07
C ASP A 186 0.56 -16.37 32.59
N LYS A 187 -0.01 -17.38 31.93
CA LYS A 187 0.10 -18.77 32.35
C LYS A 187 1.53 -19.30 32.27
N LEU A 188 2.30 -18.85 31.28
CA LEU A 188 3.67 -19.33 31.08
C LEU A 188 4.70 -18.52 31.89
N PHE A 189 4.49 -17.22 32.06
CA PHE A 189 5.51 -16.31 32.58
C PHE A 189 5.05 -15.39 33.71
N GLY A 190 3.75 -15.34 34.04
CA GLY A 190 3.18 -14.45 35.07
C GLY A 190 3.38 -12.97 34.79
N ASN A 191 3.45 -12.58 33.50
CA ASN A 191 3.89 -11.24 33.07
C ASN A 191 2.88 -10.55 32.14
N LYS A 192 1.57 -10.84 32.27
CA LYS A 192 0.51 -10.30 31.41
C LYS A 192 0.56 -8.77 31.28
N ASP A 193 0.52 -8.06 32.40
CA ASP A 193 0.43 -6.59 32.39
C ASP A 193 1.70 -5.97 31.81
N LYS A 194 2.87 -6.48 32.23
CA LYS A 194 4.17 -6.05 31.69
C LYS A 194 4.25 -6.26 30.17
N PHE A 195 3.71 -7.35 29.65
CA PHE A 195 3.66 -7.62 28.21
C PHE A 195 2.79 -6.59 27.48
N LEU A 196 1.58 -6.32 27.98
CA LEU A 196 0.66 -5.34 27.39
C LEU A 196 1.24 -3.91 27.39
N ASP A 197 1.89 -3.51 28.49
CA ASP A 197 2.55 -2.20 28.58
C ASP A 197 3.75 -2.11 27.63
N THR A 198 4.54 -3.19 27.54
CA THR A 198 5.67 -3.25 26.61
C THR A 198 5.21 -3.17 25.15
N LEU A 199 4.07 -3.77 24.78
CA LEU A 199 3.50 -3.66 23.43
C LEU A 199 3.17 -2.20 23.08
N LYS A 200 2.47 -1.49 23.97
CA LYS A 200 2.12 -0.08 23.77
C LYS A 200 3.38 0.79 23.62
N LEU A 201 4.34 0.61 24.51
CA LEU A 201 5.62 1.32 24.47
C LEU A 201 6.41 1.01 23.19
N THR A 202 6.42 -0.25 22.75
CA THR A 202 7.08 -0.66 21.51
C THR A 202 6.41 -0.02 20.30
N ALA A 203 5.07 -0.03 20.23
CA ALA A 203 4.33 0.61 19.15
C ALA A 203 4.61 2.13 19.08
N SER A 204 4.61 2.81 20.22
CA SER A 204 5.00 4.22 20.33
C SER A 204 6.43 4.48 19.84
N ARG A 205 7.40 3.64 20.24
CA ARG A 205 8.81 3.75 19.80
C ARG A 205 9.04 3.45 18.32
N ILE A 206 8.24 2.57 17.73
CA ILE A 206 8.24 2.35 16.28
C ILE A 206 7.67 3.59 15.58
N ASN A 207 6.55 4.11 16.07
CA ASN A 207 5.91 5.28 15.49
C ASN A 207 6.75 6.57 15.65
N SER A 208 7.55 6.71 16.70
CA SER A 208 8.45 7.88 16.85
C SER A 208 9.58 7.91 15.81
N ARG A 209 9.83 6.79 15.13
CA ARG A 209 10.75 6.66 13.99
C ARG A 209 10.02 6.60 12.65
N ASN A 210 8.72 6.87 12.63
CA ASN A 210 7.93 6.86 11.42
C ASN A 210 8.42 7.96 10.48
N ALA A 211 8.83 7.55 9.28
CA ALA A 211 9.31 8.43 8.23
C ALA A 211 8.46 8.29 6.96
N SER A 212 7.18 7.96 7.10
CA SER A 212 6.23 7.97 6.00
C SER A 212 6.17 9.35 5.34
N ILE A 213 6.08 9.35 4.02
CA ILE A 213 6.03 10.56 3.21
C ILE A 213 4.64 10.67 2.58
N PHE A 214 4.14 11.89 2.46
CA PHE A 214 2.91 12.18 1.72
C PHE A 214 2.97 11.58 0.31
N TRP A 215 1.80 11.23 -0.21
CA TRP A 215 1.62 10.54 -1.48
C TRP A 215 2.33 11.26 -2.65
N GLU A 216 3.37 10.61 -3.19
CA GLU A 216 4.19 11.20 -4.27
C GLU A 216 3.54 11.08 -5.66
N SER A 217 2.66 10.10 -5.83
CA SER A 217 1.97 9.77 -7.08
C SER A 217 0.52 10.28 -7.07
N ALA A 218 0.07 10.81 -8.20
CA ALA A 218 -1.34 11.20 -8.37
C ALA A 218 -2.30 10.00 -8.21
N LEU A 219 -1.89 8.79 -8.62
CA LEU A 219 -2.71 7.58 -8.50
C LEU A 219 -3.03 7.23 -7.04
N ASN A 220 -2.15 7.55 -6.09
CA ASN A 220 -2.46 7.40 -4.66
C ASN A 220 -3.62 8.30 -4.22
N ILE A 221 -3.64 9.55 -4.71
CA ILE A 221 -4.71 10.51 -4.42
C ILE A 221 -6.02 10.02 -5.04
N ASP A 222 -5.97 9.60 -6.30
CA ASP A 222 -7.13 9.10 -7.03
C ASP A 222 -7.69 7.81 -6.42
N PHE A 223 -6.83 6.94 -5.88
CA PHE A 223 -7.23 5.75 -5.14
C PHE A 223 -8.11 6.09 -3.92
N VAL A 224 -7.72 7.08 -3.12
CA VAL A 224 -8.51 7.51 -1.95
C VAL A 224 -9.78 8.20 -2.38
N TYR A 225 -9.68 9.15 -3.31
CA TYR A 225 -10.83 9.92 -3.77
C TYR A 225 -11.89 9.04 -4.45
N SER A 226 -11.47 8.07 -5.26
CA SER A 226 -12.38 7.09 -5.88
C SER A 226 -13.04 6.18 -4.84
N PHE A 227 -12.34 5.81 -3.75
CA PHE A 227 -12.97 5.12 -2.63
C PHE A 227 -14.07 5.98 -1.98
N LEU A 228 -13.82 7.27 -1.75
CA LEU A 228 -14.83 8.18 -1.16
C LEU A 228 -16.05 8.31 -2.07
N LYS A 229 -15.85 8.46 -3.38
CA LYS A 229 -16.96 8.48 -4.36
C LYS A 229 -17.79 7.20 -4.31
N LYS A 230 -17.11 6.05 -4.30
CA LYS A 230 -17.79 4.76 -4.17
C LYS A 230 -18.63 4.67 -2.90
N GLN A 231 -18.13 5.13 -1.76
CA GLN A 231 -18.91 5.15 -0.51
C GLN A 231 -20.20 5.97 -0.65
N LYS A 232 -20.14 7.12 -1.35
CA LYS A 232 -21.32 7.94 -1.64
C LYS A 232 -22.30 7.23 -2.56
N ASP A 233 -21.81 6.59 -3.63
CA ASP A 233 -22.62 5.84 -4.58
C ASP A 233 -23.30 4.62 -3.92
N GLU A 234 -22.65 4.02 -2.92
CA GLU A 234 -23.22 2.94 -2.09
C GLU A 234 -24.18 3.45 -0.99
N GLY A 235 -24.51 4.75 -0.97
CA GLY A 235 -25.53 5.34 -0.11
C GLY A 235 -25.05 5.79 1.27
N ASN A 236 -23.73 5.94 1.48
CA ASN A 236 -23.19 6.47 2.73
C ASN A 236 -23.48 7.97 2.86
N ASN A 237 -24.19 8.36 3.91
CA ASN A 237 -24.60 9.74 4.18
C ASN A 237 -23.85 10.40 5.34
N HIS A 238 -22.66 9.88 5.70
CA HIS A 238 -21.87 10.45 6.78
C HIS A 238 -21.46 11.91 6.45
N PRO A 239 -21.70 12.90 7.32
CA PRO A 239 -21.40 14.32 7.02
C PRO A 239 -19.94 14.59 6.65
N GLU A 240 -18.99 13.95 7.36
CA GLU A 240 -17.56 14.05 7.01
C GLU A 240 -17.24 13.51 5.60
N LEU A 241 -17.97 12.49 5.11
CA LEU A 241 -17.74 11.98 3.75
C LEU A 241 -18.08 13.07 2.73
N GLU A 242 -19.22 13.72 2.90
CA GLU A 242 -19.65 14.84 2.06
C GLU A 242 -18.68 16.02 2.15
N HIS A 243 -18.19 16.34 3.36
CA HIS A 243 -17.17 17.37 3.55
C HIS A 243 -15.91 17.07 2.74
N TRP A 244 -15.37 15.85 2.86
CA TRP A 244 -14.16 15.46 2.14
C TRP A 244 -14.38 15.41 0.63
N LEU A 245 -15.50 14.88 0.14
CA LEU A 245 -15.82 14.90 -1.29
C LEU A 245 -15.81 16.32 -1.86
N ASN A 246 -16.52 17.25 -1.23
CA ASN A 246 -16.52 18.66 -1.65
C ASN A 246 -15.11 19.28 -1.66
N ARG A 247 -14.27 18.92 -0.68
CA ARG A 247 -12.87 19.34 -0.63
C ARG A 247 -12.05 18.78 -1.78
N PHE A 248 -12.15 17.48 -2.06
CA PHE A 248 -11.45 16.84 -3.18
C PHE A 248 -11.92 17.37 -4.54
N ASP A 249 -13.21 17.68 -4.68
CA ASP A 249 -13.80 18.28 -5.90
C ASP A 249 -13.26 19.69 -6.14
N SER A 250 -13.05 20.47 -5.06
CA SER A 250 -12.59 21.86 -5.15
C SER A 250 -11.08 21.98 -5.37
N ASP A 251 -10.29 21.23 -4.59
CA ASP A 251 -8.82 21.19 -4.69
C ASP A 251 -8.30 19.82 -4.26
N LYS A 252 -8.17 18.94 -5.26
CA LYS A 252 -7.78 17.54 -5.07
C LYS A 252 -6.45 17.39 -4.31
N HIS A 253 -5.46 18.24 -4.59
CA HIS A 253 -4.13 18.08 -4.00
C HIS A 253 -4.09 18.56 -2.55
N ASN A 254 -4.65 19.74 -2.25
CA ASN A 254 -4.69 20.22 -0.87
C ASN A 254 -5.62 19.36 0.00
N ALA A 255 -6.75 18.90 -0.53
CA ALA A 255 -7.62 17.97 0.18
C ALA A 255 -6.91 16.64 0.52
N ALA A 256 -6.14 16.09 -0.42
CA ALA A 256 -5.35 14.88 -0.17
C ALA A 256 -4.29 15.08 0.92
N LEU A 257 -3.59 16.22 0.90
CA LEU A 257 -2.59 16.57 1.90
C LEU A 257 -3.21 16.66 3.30
N ASP A 258 -4.32 17.39 3.42
CA ASP A 258 -5.05 17.53 4.68
C ASP A 258 -5.59 16.18 5.17
N PHE A 259 -6.16 15.36 4.28
CA PHE A 259 -6.66 14.02 4.61
C PHE A 259 -5.54 13.13 5.15
N TRP A 260 -4.36 13.13 4.51
CA TRP A 260 -3.21 12.37 4.96
C TRP A 260 -2.71 12.83 6.32
N TYR A 261 -2.63 14.14 6.56
CA TYR A 261 -2.19 14.69 7.84
C TYR A 261 -3.19 14.47 8.96
N ASP A 262 -4.49 14.42 8.68
CA ASP A 262 -5.49 14.06 9.68
C ASP A 262 -5.33 12.61 10.13
N ILE A 263 -5.08 11.67 9.20
CA ILE A 263 -4.72 10.29 9.57
C ILE A 263 -3.44 10.28 10.42
N HIS A 264 -2.39 10.96 9.96
CA HIS A 264 -1.12 11.05 10.68
C HIS A 264 -1.30 11.59 12.11
N LYS A 265 -2.14 12.61 12.27
CA LYS A 265 -2.47 13.19 13.57
C LYS A 265 -3.18 12.19 14.48
N GLY A 266 -4.18 11.46 13.97
CA GLY A 266 -4.86 10.40 14.74
C GLY A 266 -3.91 9.28 15.20
N ILE A 267 -2.95 8.90 14.35
CA ILE A 267 -1.90 7.94 14.69
C ILE A 267 -1.04 8.49 15.83
N HIS A 268 -0.57 9.74 15.69
CA HIS A 268 0.31 10.37 16.68
C HIS A 268 -0.38 10.54 18.05
N GLU A 269 -1.66 10.93 18.06
CA GLU A 269 -2.47 11.01 19.29
C GLU A 269 -2.57 9.68 20.02
N SER A 270 -2.63 8.57 19.28
CA SER A 270 -2.88 7.23 19.83
C SER A 270 -1.61 6.47 20.18
N LEU A 271 -0.49 6.76 19.51
CA LEU A 271 0.81 6.12 19.71
C LEU A 271 1.81 7.07 20.37
N SER A 272 1.33 7.89 21.31
CA SER A 272 2.18 8.68 22.20
C SER A 272 2.56 7.86 23.43
N GLU A 273 3.80 8.00 23.90
CA GLU A 273 4.22 7.48 25.20
C GLU A 273 3.49 8.19 26.36
N PHE A 274 3.18 9.47 26.18
CA PHE A 274 2.47 10.30 27.14
C PHE A 274 1.22 10.90 26.45
N PRO A 275 0.07 10.21 26.49
CA PRO A 275 -1.17 10.76 25.94
C PRO A 275 -1.59 12.02 26.71
N VAL A 276 -2.07 13.02 25.97
CA VAL A 276 -2.59 14.30 26.50
C VAL A 276 -4.09 14.19 26.75
#